data_AF-A0A1Q6ZII8-F1
#
_entry.id   AF-A0A1Q6ZII8-F1
#
_cell.length_a   1.000
_cell.length_b   1.000
_cell.length_c   1.000
_cell.angle_alpha   90.00
_cell.angle_beta   90.00
_cell.angle_gamma   90.00
#
_symmetry.space_group_name_H-M   'P 1'
#
loop_
_entity.id
_entity.type
_entity.pdbx_description
1 polymer ?
#
loop_
_entity_poly.entity_id
_entity_poly.type
_entity_poly.pdbx_seq_one_letter_code
_entity_poly.pdbx_strand_id
1 'polypeptide(L)' 'MFVPKARLYVLNEEREVVAGPLVVARRRSYHREWLLGFEGVTSRAAVERWRDQLVAVDE' A
#
# COMPACT_ATOMS: atom_id res chain seq x y z
N MET A 1 9.02 -1.76 8.75
CA MET A 1 7.77 -1.07 8.32
C MET A 1 7.94 -0.51 6.90
N PHE A 2 7.09 -0.98 5.97
CA PHE A 2 7.14 -0.74 4.50
C PHE A 2 8.50 -0.96 3.83
N VAL A 3 9.27 -1.95 4.29
CA VAL A 3 10.53 -2.33 3.62
C VAL A 3 10.23 -3.07 2.31
N PRO A 4 11.14 -3.08 1.32
CA PRO A 4 10.97 -3.91 0.14
C PRO A 4 10.67 -5.37 0.53
N LYS A 5 9.79 -6.03 -0.22
CA LYS A 5 9.21 -7.36 0.03
C LYS A 5 8.21 -7.47 1.18
N ALA A 6 7.95 -6.40 1.94
CA ALA A 6 6.86 -6.40 2.91
C ALA A 6 5.51 -6.55 2.19
N ARG A 7 4.59 -7.26 2.83
CA ARG A 7 3.21 -7.46 2.35
C ARG A 7 2.31 -6.43 3.00
N LEU A 8 1.56 -5.71 2.18
CA LEU A 8 0.64 -4.67 2.60
C LEU A 8 -0.78 -5.02 2.16
N TYR A 9 -1.74 -4.73 3.02
CA TYR A 9 -3.17 -4.84 2.73
C TYR A 9 -3.81 -3.46 2.89
N VAL A 10 -4.78 -3.17 2.04
CA VAL A 10 -5.62 -1.98 2.13
C VAL A 10 -6.92 -2.41 2.77
N LEU A 11 -7.39 -1.65 3.77
CA LEU A 11 -8.60 -1.94 4.52
C LEU A 11 -9.57 -0.76 4.48
N ASN A 12 -10.86 -1.07 4.53
CA ASN A 12 -11.89 -0.08 4.78
C ASN A 12 -11.92 0.34 6.26
N GLU A 13 -12.81 1.28 6.59
CA GLU A 13 -13.00 1.77 7.96
C GLU A 13 -13.45 0.66 8.93
N GLU A 14 -14.16 -0.34 8.43
CA GLU A 14 -14.61 -1.53 9.16
C GLU A 14 -13.49 -2.58 9.34
N ARG A 15 -12.27 -2.30 8.84
CA ARG A 15 -11.09 -3.18 8.85
C ARG A 15 -11.24 -4.44 7.99
N GLU A 16 -12.11 -4.41 6.99
CA GLU A 16 -12.19 -5.44 5.98
C GLU A 16 -11.16 -5.20 4.88
N VAL A 17 -10.57 -6.26 4.35
CA VAL A 17 -9.54 -6.16 3.30
C VAL A 17 -10.19 -5.86 1.95
N VAL A 18 -9.84 -4.72 1.36
CA VAL A 18 -10.33 -4.26 0.05
C VAL A 18 -9.28 -4.42 -1.06
N ALA A 19 -8.00 -4.56 -0.71
CA ALA A 19 -6.95 -4.94 -1.64
C ALA A 19 -5.75 -5.60 -0.95
N GLY A 20 -5.09 -6.50 -1.67
CA GLY A 20 -3.86 -7.16 -1.24
C GLY A 20 -3.84 -8.65 -1.60
N PRO A 21 -2.72 -9.35 -1.36
CA PRO A 21 -1.48 -8.81 -0.83
C PRO A 21 -0.74 -7.92 -1.84
N LEU A 22 -0.33 -6.72 -1.41
CA LEU A 22 0.52 -5.82 -2.19
C LEU A 22 1.97 -5.96 -1.72
N VAL A 23 2.85 -6.41 -2.61
CA VAL A 23 4.28 -6.54 -2.30
C VAL A 23 4.97 -5.21 -2.54
N VAL A 24 5.61 -4.66 -1.51
CA VAL A 24 6.36 -3.40 -1.63
C VAL A 24 7.61 -3.64 -2.49
N ALA A 25 7.66 -3.02 -3.66
CA ALA A 25 8.83 -3.05 -4.56
C ALA A 25 9.84 -1.97 -4.20
N ARG A 26 9.36 -0.75 -3.89
CA ARG A 26 10.21 0.41 -3.56
C ARG A 26 9.56 1.31 -2.53
N ARG A 27 10.40 1.98 -1.74
CA ARG A 27 10.00 2.98 -0.74
C ARG A 27 10.83 4.25 -0.90
N ARG A 28 10.17 5.41 -0.86
CA ARG A 28 10.83 6.72 -0.77
C ARG A 28 10.14 7.59 0.27
N SER A 29 10.89 8.27 1.12
CA SER A 29 10.36 9.34 1.98
C SER A 29 10.10 10.60 1.16
N TYR A 30 8.96 11.23 1.37
CA TYR A 30 8.57 12.48 0.71
C TYR A 30 7.87 13.38 1.72
N HIS A 31 8.53 14.48 2.11
CA HIS A 31 8.12 15.32 3.24
C HIS A 31 7.78 14.49 4.49
N ARG A 32 6.51 14.49 4.92
CA ARG A 32 6.01 13.76 6.10
C ARG A 32 5.34 12.45 5.74
N GLU A 33 5.49 12.00 4.50
CA GLU A 33 4.81 10.84 3.92
C GLU A 33 5.81 9.82 3.34
N TRP A 34 5.33 8.61 3.10
CA TRP A 34 6.05 7.59 2.34
C TRP A 34 5.37 7.35 1.01
N LEU A 35 6.16 7.41 -0.06
CA LEU A 35 5.76 6.95 -1.38
C LEU A 35 6.16 5.48 -1.52
N LEU A 36 5.16 4.63 -1.75
CA LEU A 36 5.35 3.20 -1.97
C LEU A 36 5.06 2.86 -3.42
N GLY A 37 5.92 2.03 -4.01
CA GLY A 37 5.61 1.35 -5.27
C GLY A 37 5.42 -0.13 -5.00
N PHE A 38 4.42 -0.74 -5.62
CA PHE A 38 4.08 -2.15 -5.46
C PHE A 38 4.43 -2.94 -6.72
N GLU A 39 4.77 -4.23 -6.55
CA GLU A 39 4.98 -5.14 -7.68
C GLU A 39 3.70 -5.26 -8.52
N GLY A 40 3.84 -5.18 -9.84
CA GLY A 40 2.72 -5.28 -10.79
C GLY A 40 1.77 -4.08 -10.84
N VAL A 41 1.91 -3.09 -9.94
CA VAL A 41 1.05 -1.89 -9.92
C VAL A 41 1.76 -0.73 -10.61
N THR A 42 1.40 -0.47 -11.86
CA THR A 42 2.02 0.57 -12.71
C THR A 42 1.10 1.74 -13.06
N SER A 43 -0.21 1.62 -12.76
CA SER A 43 -1.21 2.61 -13.12
C SER A 43 -1.77 3.35 -11.91
N ARG A 44 -1.94 4.66 -12.05
CA ARG A 44 -2.58 5.52 -11.05
C ARG A 44 -4.03 5.09 -10.77
N ALA A 45 -4.78 4.70 -11.79
CA ALA A 45 -6.18 4.29 -11.64
C ALA A 45 -6.34 3.08 -10.69
N ALA A 46 -5.35 2.19 -10.64
CA ALA A 46 -5.38 1.03 -9.76
C ALA A 46 -5.30 1.41 -8.27
N VAL A 47 -4.62 2.53 -7.95
CA VAL A 47 -4.37 2.99 -6.58
C VAL A 47 -5.32 4.10 -6.14
N GLU A 48 -5.97 4.83 -7.05
CA GLU A 48 -6.89 5.93 -6.68
C GLU A 48 -8.05 5.47 -5.80
N ARG A 49 -8.54 4.25 -6.03
CA ARG A 49 -9.60 3.62 -5.22
C ARG A 49 -9.20 3.32 -3.77
N TRP A 50 -7.91 3.40 -3.44
CA TRP A 50 -7.38 3.17 -2.09
C TRP A 50 -7.13 4.47 -1.33
N ARG A 51 -7.45 5.62 -1.93
CA ARG A 51 -7.33 6.90 -1.27
C ARG A 51 -8.14 6.91 0.02
N ASP A 52 -7.54 7.47 1.07
CA ASP A 52 -8.13 7.61 2.41
C ASP A 52 -8.49 6.28 3.10
N GLN A 53 -8.03 5.14 2.57
CA GLN A 53 -8.18 3.82 3.19
C GLN A 53 -7.06 3.53 4.20
N LEU A 54 -7.33 2.60 5.10
CA LEU A 54 -6.34 2.11 6.07
C LEU A 54 -5.35 1.16 5.40
N VAL A 55 -4.16 1.02 6.00
CA VAL A 55 -3.14 0.05 5.58
C VAL A 55 -2.71 -0.84 6.74
N ALA A 56 -2.58 -2.14 6.49
CA ALA A 56 -1.98 -3.11 7.41
C ALA A 56 -0.75 -3.75 6.77
N VAL A 57 0.21 -4.15 7.61
CA VAL A 57 1.44 -4.82 7.19
C VAL A 57 1.45 -6.19 7.85
N ASP A 58 1.73 -7.23 7.08
CA ASP A 58 2.02 -8.57 7.61
C ASP A 58 3.39 -8.51 8.30
N GLU A 59 3.48 -8.98 9.54
CA GLU A 59 4.71 -8.91 10.36
C GLU A 59 5.85 -9.79 9.80
#